data_AF-A0A191UXR7-F1
#
_entry.id   AF-A0A191UXR7-F1
#
_cell.length_a   1.000
_cell.length_b   1.000
_cell.length_c   1.000
_cell.angle_alpha   90.00
_cell.angle_beta   90.00
_cell.angle_gamma   90.00
#
_symmetry.space_group_name_H-M   'P 1'
#
loop_
_entity.id
_entity.type
_entity.pdbx_description
1 polymer ?
#
loop_
_entity_poly.entity_id
_entity_poly.type
_entity_poly.pdbx_seq_one_letter_code
_entity_poly.pdbx_strand_id
1 'polypeptide(L)'
;MDLEKRTSGPPQEPPPRRSDPEGCVAAAIRVPVRIVVLVLVVPVRMAWDLLVVAGRLLRDTVLRPLGRALAWLGRVLFVWPLVAVWRYAVVPLGKGLAVLGHVLLVVPAVWFHTWVLTPAGRAIVWCAAGVGAGLVAVGRGLYAVLALLGRYLVVVPAVWFHTWVLTPAGRAIVWCAAGVGAGLAAVGRGLYAALALLGRYLVVVPAVWFHTWVLTPAGRAIVWCAAGVGAGLAAVGRGLYAALALLGRYLVVVPAVWFHTWVLVPLGHALVWCGKGFARGLGLAVTGIGAVLYWTVRILLVLPALALWRWVLTPVGRVLAVIGREVLDALGHGWRIAGHVSRAFGRFLGTLWRWAVAEPARWAYRTVLTPVGHALRDSVLRPLAEAGRAAGRIGRQALAAARLTVRETRADLRRALFGPPPAARRPDRREPSVAEARTLGSSTTALTKD
;
A
#
# COMPACT_ATOMS: atom_id res chain seq x y z
N MET A 1 -36.72 -20.73 17.11
CA MET A 1 -36.28 -21.34 18.38
C MET A 1 -37.55 -21.59 19.14
N ASP A 2 -38.03 -22.82 19.10
CA ASP A 2 -38.83 -23.49 20.14
C ASP A 2 -39.34 -24.81 19.55
N LEU A 3 -38.59 -25.86 19.87
CA LEU A 3 -38.90 -27.25 19.59
C LEU A 3 -40.01 -27.67 20.56
N GLU A 4 -41.26 -27.61 20.09
CA GLU A 4 -42.38 -28.23 20.80
C GLU A 4 -42.26 -29.76 20.74
N LYS A 5 -41.62 -30.24 21.79
CA LYS A 5 -41.50 -31.61 22.25
C LYS A 5 -42.91 -32.20 22.45
N ARG A 6 -43.42 -32.93 21.44
CA ARG A 6 -44.61 -33.77 21.64
C ARG A 6 -44.28 -34.87 22.65
N THR A 7 -44.87 -34.71 23.81
CA THR A 7 -45.04 -35.69 24.87
C THR A 7 -45.60 -36.99 24.33
N SER A 8 -44.91 -38.09 24.61
CA SER A 8 -45.40 -39.45 24.50
C SER A 8 -46.59 -39.63 25.45
N GLY A 9 -47.80 -39.65 24.90
CA GLY A 9 -49.00 -40.02 25.64
C GLY A 9 -48.95 -41.48 26.10
N PRO A 10 -49.69 -41.85 27.17
CA PRO A 10 -49.75 -43.24 27.64
C PRO A 10 -50.35 -44.15 26.56
N PRO A 11 -50.09 -45.48 26.60
CA PRO A 11 -50.57 -46.41 25.59
C PRO A 11 -52.10 -46.36 25.52
N GLN A 12 -52.65 -45.99 24.36
CA GLN A 12 -54.08 -46.13 24.09
C GLN A 12 -54.39 -47.62 23.96
N GLU A 13 -55.05 -48.17 24.97
CA GLU A 13 -55.72 -49.47 24.87
C GLU A 13 -56.80 -49.41 23.78
N PRO A 14 -56.82 -50.36 22.82
CA PRO A 14 -57.82 -50.37 21.76
C PRO A 14 -59.20 -50.69 22.34
N PRO A 15 -60.28 -50.08 21.82
CA PRO A 15 -61.63 -50.33 22.32
C PRO A 15 -62.06 -51.79 22.07
N PRO A 16 -62.89 -52.38 22.96
CA PRO A 16 -63.40 -53.74 22.77
C PRO A 16 -64.21 -53.80 21.47
N ARG A 17 -63.72 -54.57 20.51
CA ARG A 17 -64.43 -54.87 19.26
C ARG A 17 -65.69 -55.65 19.60
N ARG A 18 -66.85 -55.00 19.47
CA ARG A 18 -68.14 -55.68 19.37
C ARG A 18 -68.05 -56.69 18.23
N SER A 19 -68.30 -57.94 18.57
CA SER A 19 -68.36 -59.05 17.63
C SER A 19 -69.75 -59.06 17.03
N ASP A 20 -69.94 -58.31 15.94
CA ASP A 20 -71.17 -58.39 15.15
C ASP A 20 -71.21 -59.73 14.39
N PRO A 21 -72.36 -60.41 14.35
CA PRO A 21 -72.54 -61.70 13.69
C PRO A 21 -72.62 -61.61 12.15
N GLU A 22 -72.02 -60.59 11.53
CA GLU A 22 -71.81 -60.53 10.07
C GLU A 22 -70.63 -61.42 9.62
N GLY A 23 -69.95 -62.05 10.58
CA GLY A 23 -68.73 -62.83 10.38
C GLY A 23 -68.86 -64.12 9.57
N CYS A 24 -70.04 -64.67 9.30
CA CYS A 24 -70.16 -65.90 8.50
C CYS A 24 -70.37 -65.63 7.01
N VAL A 25 -71.24 -64.70 6.61
CA VAL A 25 -71.47 -64.41 5.18
C VAL A 25 -70.33 -63.57 4.60
N ALA A 26 -69.84 -62.57 5.36
CA ALA A 26 -68.69 -61.77 4.94
C ALA A 26 -67.39 -62.59 4.92
N ALA A 27 -67.21 -63.58 5.81
CA ALA A 27 -66.06 -64.49 5.75
C ALA A 27 -66.23 -65.56 4.67
N ALA A 28 -67.42 -66.15 4.49
CA ALA A 28 -67.65 -67.15 3.45
C ALA A 28 -67.47 -66.59 2.04
N ILE A 29 -67.69 -65.29 1.83
CA ILE A 29 -67.39 -64.62 0.56
C ILE A 29 -65.93 -64.12 0.53
N ARG A 30 -65.39 -63.57 1.63
CA ARG A 30 -63.99 -63.10 1.65
C ARG A 30 -62.96 -64.19 1.58
N VAL A 31 -63.23 -65.40 2.09
CA VAL A 31 -62.27 -66.50 2.05
C VAL A 31 -61.99 -66.92 0.60
N PRO A 32 -62.97 -67.26 -0.26
CA PRO A 32 -62.72 -67.59 -1.66
C PRO A 32 -62.20 -66.38 -2.44
N VAL A 33 -62.72 -65.17 -2.20
CA VAL A 33 -62.20 -63.96 -2.86
C VAL A 33 -60.74 -63.68 -2.45
N ARG A 34 -60.38 -63.83 -1.17
CA ARG A 34 -58.98 -63.73 -0.73
C ARG A 34 -58.15 -64.83 -1.36
N ILE A 35 -58.63 -66.07 -1.43
CA ILE A 35 -57.88 -67.17 -2.05
C ILE A 35 -57.65 -66.86 -3.53
N VAL A 36 -58.66 -66.42 -4.28
CA VAL A 36 -58.50 -66.04 -5.70
C VAL A 36 -57.55 -64.85 -5.85
N VAL A 37 -57.69 -63.82 -5.01
CA VAL A 37 -56.77 -62.67 -5.01
C VAL A 37 -55.36 -63.09 -4.64
N LEU A 38 -55.17 -63.99 -3.66
CA LEU A 38 -53.84 -64.44 -3.26
C LEU A 38 -53.22 -65.35 -4.33
N VAL A 39 -54.01 -66.21 -4.95
CA VAL A 39 -53.54 -67.15 -5.99
C VAL A 39 -53.31 -66.43 -7.32
N LEU A 40 -54.04 -65.37 -7.63
CA LEU A 40 -53.93 -64.67 -8.92
C LEU A 40 -53.12 -63.38 -8.82
N VAL A 41 -53.46 -62.51 -7.86
CA VAL A 41 -52.84 -61.18 -7.73
C VAL A 41 -51.43 -61.28 -7.16
N VAL A 42 -51.16 -62.18 -6.20
CA VAL A 42 -49.80 -62.28 -5.64
C VAL A 42 -48.79 -62.78 -6.68
N PRO A 43 -49.06 -63.82 -7.50
CA PRO A 43 -48.13 -64.21 -8.56
C PRO A 43 -47.97 -63.17 -9.65
N VAL A 44 -49.06 -62.50 -10.05
CA VAL A 44 -48.99 -61.40 -11.03
C VAL A 44 -48.16 -60.24 -10.47
N ARG A 45 -48.31 -59.91 -9.19
CA ARG A 45 -47.56 -58.84 -8.54
C ARG A 45 -46.09 -59.21 -8.32
N MET A 46 -45.80 -60.47 -8.00
CA MET A 46 -44.43 -61.00 -7.96
C MET A 46 -43.78 -61.00 -9.34
N ALA A 47 -44.51 -61.40 -10.39
CA ALA A 47 -44.03 -61.34 -11.77
C ALA A 47 -43.77 -59.89 -12.20
N TRP A 48 -44.64 -58.95 -11.80
CA TRP A 48 -44.45 -57.53 -12.06
C TRP A 48 -43.26 -56.95 -11.30
N ASP A 49 -43.12 -57.26 -10.02
CA ASP A 49 -41.98 -56.81 -9.21
C ASP A 49 -40.67 -57.42 -9.74
N LEU A 50 -40.69 -58.68 -10.19
CA LEU A 50 -39.55 -59.33 -10.83
C LEU A 50 -39.20 -58.66 -12.17
N LEU A 51 -40.19 -58.31 -13.00
CA LEU A 51 -40.00 -57.58 -14.25
C LEU A 51 -39.43 -56.18 -14.01
N VAL A 52 -39.91 -55.49 -12.99
CA VAL A 52 -39.44 -54.15 -12.62
C VAL A 52 -38.03 -54.20 -12.04
N VAL A 53 -37.71 -55.23 -11.24
CA VAL A 53 -36.36 -55.45 -10.72
C VAL A 53 -35.41 -55.86 -11.85
N ALA A 54 -35.82 -56.76 -12.73
CA ALA A 54 -35.05 -57.14 -13.93
C ALA A 54 -34.83 -55.93 -14.87
N GLY A 55 -35.85 -55.10 -15.06
CA GLY A 55 -35.76 -53.86 -15.84
C GLY A 55 -34.85 -52.81 -15.20
N ARG A 56 -34.85 -52.69 -13.86
CA ARG A 56 -33.92 -51.81 -13.13
C ARG A 56 -32.49 -52.34 -13.19
N LEU A 57 -32.28 -53.63 -12.98
CA LEU A 57 -30.99 -54.30 -13.16
C LEU A 57 -30.47 -54.11 -14.58
N LEU A 58 -31.27 -54.39 -15.61
CA LEU A 58 -30.85 -54.20 -17.00
C LEU A 58 -30.48 -52.73 -17.28
N ARG A 59 -31.21 -51.78 -16.69
CA ARG A 59 -30.92 -50.35 -16.83
C ARG A 59 -29.65 -49.91 -16.12
N ASP A 60 -29.44 -50.36 -14.89
CA ASP A 60 -28.31 -49.93 -14.06
C ASP A 60 -27.02 -50.69 -14.40
N THR A 61 -27.12 -51.98 -14.74
CA THR A 61 -25.97 -52.84 -15.01
C THR A 61 -25.54 -52.81 -16.48
N VAL A 62 -26.45 -52.58 -17.44
CA VAL A 62 -26.13 -52.62 -18.88
C VAL A 62 -26.33 -51.27 -19.55
N LEU A 63 -27.55 -50.69 -19.51
CA LEU A 63 -27.84 -49.48 -20.29
C LEU A 63 -27.09 -48.23 -19.79
N ARG A 64 -26.90 -48.07 -18.48
CA ARG A 64 -26.14 -46.95 -17.90
C ARG A 64 -24.64 -46.99 -18.23
N PRO A 65 -23.91 -48.11 -18.02
CA PRO A 65 -22.51 -48.16 -18.41
C PRO A 65 -22.33 -48.08 -19.93
N LEU A 66 -23.22 -48.70 -20.72
CA LEU A 66 -23.17 -48.61 -22.18
C LEU A 66 -23.44 -47.18 -22.66
N GLY A 67 -24.43 -46.50 -22.08
CA GLY A 67 -24.74 -45.10 -22.40
C GLY A 67 -23.60 -44.15 -22.02
N ARG A 68 -22.92 -44.37 -20.89
CA ARG A 68 -21.72 -43.60 -20.52
C ARG A 68 -20.55 -43.91 -21.44
N ALA A 69 -20.35 -45.17 -21.81
CA ALA A 69 -19.31 -45.58 -22.74
C ALA A 69 -19.54 -44.97 -24.13
N LEU A 70 -20.77 -44.99 -24.64
CA LEU A 70 -21.11 -44.42 -25.94
C LEU A 70 -21.04 -42.87 -25.94
N ALA A 71 -21.46 -42.22 -24.85
CA ALA A 71 -21.31 -40.77 -24.68
C ALA A 71 -19.85 -40.34 -24.49
N TRP A 72 -19.02 -41.19 -23.86
CA TRP A 72 -17.58 -41.00 -23.78
C TRP A 72 -16.94 -41.18 -25.15
N LEU A 73 -17.31 -42.24 -25.89
CA LEU A 73 -16.84 -42.52 -27.23
C LEU A 73 -17.19 -41.37 -28.18
N GLY A 74 -18.42 -40.86 -28.15
CA GLY A 74 -18.83 -39.70 -28.92
C GLY A 74 -18.05 -38.44 -28.56
N ARG A 75 -17.78 -38.19 -27.27
CA ARG A 75 -16.93 -37.07 -26.85
C ARG A 75 -15.49 -37.21 -27.34
N VAL A 76 -14.93 -38.42 -27.32
CA VAL A 76 -13.56 -38.68 -27.74
C VAL A 76 -13.43 -38.65 -29.27
N LEU A 77 -14.39 -39.21 -30.00
CA LEU A 77 -14.36 -39.28 -31.47
C LEU A 77 -14.76 -37.98 -32.16
N PHE A 78 -15.64 -37.17 -31.58
CA PHE A 78 -16.13 -35.94 -32.21
C PHE A 78 -15.63 -34.70 -31.50
N VAL A 79 -15.86 -34.58 -30.19
CA VAL A 79 -15.60 -33.32 -29.47
C VAL A 79 -14.11 -33.05 -29.36
N TRP A 80 -13.32 -34.05 -28.98
CA TRP A 80 -11.87 -33.89 -28.85
C TRP A 80 -11.16 -33.54 -30.16
N PRO A 81 -11.36 -34.26 -31.28
CA PRO A 81 -10.73 -33.90 -32.55
C PRO A 81 -11.27 -32.59 -33.12
N LEU A 82 -12.56 -32.27 -32.96
CA LEU A 82 -13.08 -30.98 -33.38
C LEU A 82 -12.46 -29.82 -32.58
N VAL A 83 -12.32 -29.99 -31.26
CA VAL A 83 -11.63 -29.01 -30.40
C VAL A 83 -10.14 -28.93 -30.75
N ALA A 84 -9.50 -30.05 -31.08
CA ALA A 84 -8.12 -30.06 -31.53
C ALA A 84 -7.96 -29.31 -32.87
N VAL A 85 -8.82 -29.58 -33.87
CA VAL A 85 -8.82 -28.86 -35.15
C VAL A 85 -9.10 -27.37 -34.93
N TRP A 86 -10.05 -27.02 -34.07
CA TRP A 86 -10.32 -25.62 -33.74
C TRP A 86 -9.09 -24.95 -33.12
N ARG A 87 -8.49 -25.58 -32.11
CA ARG A 87 -7.42 -24.98 -31.30
C ARG A 87 -6.07 -24.99 -31.99
N TYR A 88 -5.79 -25.99 -32.83
CA TYR A 88 -4.50 -26.18 -33.50
C TYR A 88 -4.51 -25.81 -34.98
N ALA A 89 -5.66 -25.73 -35.66
CA ALA A 89 -5.73 -25.31 -37.06
C ALA A 89 -6.46 -23.98 -37.23
N VAL A 90 -7.70 -23.86 -36.73
CA VAL A 90 -8.53 -22.66 -37.00
C VAL A 90 -8.03 -21.42 -36.27
N VAL A 91 -7.70 -21.53 -34.98
CA VAL A 91 -7.14 -20.42 -34.19
C VAL A 91 -5.82 -19.88 -34.77
N PRO A 92 -4.81 -20.72 -35.11
CA PRO A 92 -3.60 -20.20 -35.73
C PRO A 92 -3.83 -19.69 -37.15
N LEU A 93 -4.72 -20.29 -37.96
CA LEU A 93 -5.09 -19.72 -39.26
C LEU A 93 -5.71 -18.33 -39.10
N GLY A 94 -6.64 -18.17 -38.17
CA GLY A 94 -7.30 -16.88 -37.91
C GLY A 94 -6.31 -15.80 -37.46
N LYS A 95 -5.35 -16.16 -36.60
CA LYS A 95 -4.24 -15.26 -36.23
C LYS A 95 -3.34 -14.95 -37.42
N GLY A 96 -3.01 -15.94 -38.24
CA GLY A 96 -2.22 -15.75 -39.46
C GLY A 96 -2.90 -14.80 -40.43
N LEU A 97 -4.19 -15.00 -40.71
CA LEU A 97 -5.02 -14.13 -41.55
C LEU A 97 -5.17 -12.71 -40.98
N ALA A 98 -5.32 -12.57 -39.65
CA ALA A 98 -5.38 -11.27 -39.01
C ALA A 98 -4.04 -10.51 -39.12
N VAL A 99 -2.92 -11.20 -38.92
CA VAL A 99 -1.58 -10.63 -39.13
C VAL A 99 -1.38 -10.28 -40.60
N LEU A 100 -1.78 -11.15 -41.52
CA LEU A 100 -1.67 -10.90 -42.96
C LEU A 100 -2.49 -9.67 -43.36
N GLY A 101 -3.74 -9.56 -42.89
CA GLY A 101 -4.59 -8.41 -43.14
C GLY A 101 -4.01 -7.13 -42.53
N HIS A 102 -3.47 -7.19 -41.32
CA HIS A 102 -2.85 -6.03 -40.69
C HIS A 102 -1.58 -5.58 -41.44
N VAL A 103 -0.70 -6.51 -41.79
CA VAL A 103 0.55 -6.21 -42.51
C VAL A 103 0.29 -5.80 -43.95
N LEU A 104 -0.72 -6.34 -44.62
CA LEU A 104 -1.00 -6.06 -46.03
C LEU A 104 -1.89 -4.84 -46.24
N LEU A 105 -2.80 -4.53 -45.32
CA LEU A 105 -3.71 -3.39 -45.46
C LEU A 105 -3.34 -2.22 -44.55
N VAL A 106 -3.10 -2.49 -43.27
CA VAL A 106 -2.91 -1.42 -42.28
C VAL A 106 -1.52 -0.82 -42.39
N VAL A 107 -0.47 -1.63 -42.52
CA VAL A 107 0.90 -1.11 -42.65
C VAL A 107 1.08 -0.24 -43.91
N PRO A 108 0.61 -0.65 -45.11
CA PRO A 108 0.71 0.18 -46.30
C PRO A 108 -0.16 1.42 -46.23
N ALA A 109 -1.36 1.34 -45.63
CA ALA A 109 -2.20 2.50 -45.41
C ALA A 109 -1.56 3.52 -44.46
N VAL A 110 -0.92 3.05 -43.38
CA VAL A 110 -0.19 3.91 -42.45
C VAL A 110 1.03 4.51 -43.12
N TRP A 111 1.77 3.74 -43.93
CA TRP A 111 2.87 4.24 -44.73
C TRP A 111 2.41 5.31 -45.73
N PHE A 112 1.30 5.09 -46.43
CA PHE A 112 0.73 6.07 -47.35
C PHE A 112 0.34 7.36 -46.61
N HIS A 113 -0.28 7.24 -45.44
CA HIS A 113 -0.61 8.39 -44.61
C HIS A 113 0.64 9.17 -44.15
N THR A 114 1.66 8.46 -43.66
CA THR A 114 2.88 9.09 -43.12
C THR A 114 3.79 9.64 -44.20
N TRP A 115 3.99 8.92 -45.29
CA TRP A 115 4.91 9.30 -46.37
C TRP A 115 4.29 10.17 -47.45
N VAL A 116 2.96 10.17 -47.62
CA VAL A 116 2.30 10.96 -48.67
C VAL A 116 1.43 12.05 -48.06
N LEU A 117 0.45 11.70 -47.21
CA LEU A 117 -0.49 12.70 -46.69
C LEU A 117 0.16 13.69 -45.73
N THR A 118 1.08 13.24 -44.88
CA THR A 118 1.73 14.11 -43.89
C THR A 118 2.67 15.14 -44.53
N PRO A 119 3.57 14.76 -45.46
CA PRO A 119 4.39 15.75 -46.17
C PRO A 119 3.55 16.60 -47.14
N ALA A 120 2.53 16.06 -47.79
CA ALA A 120 1.63 16.86 -48.63
C ALA A 120 0.87 17.91 -47.80
N GLY A 121 0.33 17.53 -46.64
CA GLY A 121 -0.33 18.45 -45.72
C GLY A 121 0.64 19.53 -45.21
N ARG A 122 1.88 19.15 -44.89
CA ARG A 122 2.91 20.10 -44.45
C ARG A 122 3.35 21.04 -45.57
N ALA A 123 3.44 20.55 -46.80
CA ALA A 123 3.75 21.35 -47.99
C ALA A 123 2.63 22.37 -48.28
N ILE A 124 1.36 21.96 -48.19
CA ILE A 124 0.21 22.85 -48.38
C ILE A 124 0.19 23.95 -47.31
N VAL A 125 0.43 23.60 -46.04
CA VAL A 125 0.53 24.59 -44.95
C VAL A 125 1.69 25.55 -45.19
N TRP A 126 2.84 25.06 -45.66
CA TRP A 126 4.00 25.89 -45.95
C TRP A 126 3.75 26.83 -47.14
N CYS A 127 3.09 26.35 -48.20
CA CYS A 127 2.65 27.18 -49.32
C CYS A 127 1.63 28.26 -48.89
N ALA A 128 0.62 27.89 -48.10
CA ALA A 128 -0.36 28.83 -47.58
C ALA A 128 0.27 29.89 -46.66
N ALA A 129 1.21 29.47 -45.79
CA ALA A 129 1.98 30.37 -44.95
C ALA A 129 2.90 31.29 -45.77
N GLY A 130 3.54 30.78 -46.82
CA GLY A 130 4.36 31.57 -47.74
C GLY A 130 3.56 32.64 -48.49
N VAL A 131 2.36 32.29 -48.97
CA VAL A 131 1.44 33.24 -49.62
C VAL A 131 0.96 34.30 -48.63
N GLY A 132 0.60 33.91 -47.40
CA GLY A 132 0.22 34.85 -46.35
C GLY A 132 1.35 35.81 -45.97
N ALA A 133 2.58 35.31 -45.84
CA ALA A 133 3.75 36.14 -45.57
C ALA A 133 4.05 37.11 -46.74
N GLY A 134 3.87 36.67 -47.99
CA GLY A 134 4.00 37.50 -49.18
C GLY A 134 2.99 38.66 -49.20
N LEU A 135 1.72 38.37 -48.93
CA LEU A 135 0.66 39.39 -48.83
C LEU A 135 0.94 40.43 -47.73
N VAL A 136 1.41 40.00 -46.57
CA VAL A 136 1.76 40.90 -45.46
C VAL A 136 2.99 41.76 -45.80
N ALA A 137 3.98 41.19 -46.49
CA ALA A 137 5.16 41.94 -46.94
C ALA A 137 4.79 42.98 -48.00
N VAL A 138 3.93 42.64 -48.96
CA VAL A 138 3.40 43.57 -49.97
C VAL A 138 2.58 44.68 -49.31
N GLY A 139 1.70 44.35 -48.36
CA GLY A 139 0.93 45.34 -47.60
C GLY A 139 1.81 46.29 -46.79
N ARG A 140 2.87 45.78 -46.15
CA ARG A 140 3.87 46.63 -45.46
C ARG A 140 4.64 47.53 -46.42
N GLY A 141 5.02 47.02 -47.60
CA GLY A 141 5.67 47.80 -48.64
C GLY A 141 4.78 48.95 -49.13
N LEU A 142 3.52 48.64 -49.43
CA LEU A 142 2.54 49.64 -49.89
C LEU A 142 2.28 50.72 -48.82
N TYR A 143 2.14 50.32 -47.56
CA TYR A 143 1.99 51.25 -46.45
C TYR A 143 3.22 52.13 -46.26
N ALA A 144 4.43 51.57 -46.35
CA ALA A 144 5.67 52.34 -46.25
C ALA A 144 5.79 53.36 -47.39
N VAL A 145 5.40 52.99 -48.60
CA VAL A 145 5.37 53.89 -49.76
C VAL A 145 4.33 54.99 -49.59
N LEU A 146 3.09 54.67 -49.15
CA LEU A 146 2.07 55.68 -48.85
C LEU A 146 2.50 56.62 -47.73
N ALA A 147 3.13 56.10 -46.67
CA ALA A 147 3.62 56.89 -45.55
C ALA A 147 4.78 57.81 -45.96
N LEU A 148 5.68 57.33 -46.82
CA LEU A 148 6.75 58.14 -47.42
C LEU A 148 6.16 59.23 -48.32
N LEU A 149 5.18 58.89 -49.15
CA LEU A 149 4.49 59.83 -50.02
C LEU A 149 3.77 60.90 -49.20
N GLY A 150 3.01 60.53 -48.17
CA GLY A 150 2.35 61.48 -47.27
C GLY A 150 3.35 62.38 -46.53
N ARG A 151 4.47 61.83 -46.06
CA ARG A 151 5.52 62.61 -45.40
C ARG A 151 6.16 63.62 -46.35
N TYR A 152 6.52 63.22 -47.57
CA TYR A 152 7.19 64.11 -48.51
C TYR A 152 6.23 65.07 -49.24
N LEU A 153 4.98 64.69 -49.45
CA LEU A 153 4.00 65.49 -50.18
C LEU A 153 3.23 66.46 -49.27
N VAL A 154 3.00 66.09 -48.00
CA VAL A 154 2.19 66.90 -47.08
C VAL A 154 3.04 67.50 -45.98
N VAL A 155 3.84 66.68 -45.28
CA VAL A 155 4.56 67.14 -44.08
C VAL A 155 5.75 68.02 -44.46
N VAL A 156 6.56 67.65 -45.44
CA VAL A 156 7.72 68.44 -45.85
C VAL A 156 7.30 69.82 -46.40
N PRO A 157 6.28 69.96 -47.28
CA PRO A 157 5.82 71.26 -47.74
C PRO A 157 5.14 72.08 -46.63
N ALA A 158 4.39 71.44 -45.73
CA ALA A 158 3.78 72.12 -44.59
C ALA A 158 4.83 72.64 -43.60
N VAL A 159 5.89 71.85 -43.32
CA VAL A 159 7.00 72.27 -42.46
C VAL A 159 7.83 73.35 -43.15
N TRP A 160 8.07 73.24 -44.45
CA TRP A 160 8.72 74.29 -45.23
C TRP A 160 7.91 75.58 -45.20
N PHE A 161 6.59 75.52 -45.42
CA PHE A 161 5.70 76.68 -45.34
C PHE A 161 5.65 77.29 -43.93
N HIS A 162 5.60 76.44 -42.89
CA HIS A 162 5.69 76.92 -41.51
C HIS A 162 7.01 77.63 -41.23
N THR A 163 8.13 77.04 -41.64
CA THR A 163 9.47 77.58 -41.37
C THR A 163 9.81 78.81 -42.20
N TRP A 164 9.38 78.88 -43.45
CA TRP A 164 9.73 79.96 -44.37
C TRP A 164 8.67 81.07 -44.50
N VAL A 165 7.42 80.82 -44.11
CA VAL A 165 6.35 81.83 -44.20
C VAL A 165 5.85 82.22 -42.81
N LEU A 166 5.47 81.24 -41.98
CA LEU A 166 4.88 81.52 -40.66
C LEU A 166 5.91 82.01 -39.63
N THR A 167 7.13 81.46 -39.57
CA THR A 167 8.16 81.96 -38.65
C THR A 167 8.70 83.35 -38.98
N PRO A 168 8.98 83.74 -40.24
CA PRO A 168 9.36 85.13 -40.53
C PRO A 168 8.18 86.10 -40.36
N ALA A 169 6.95 85.70 -40.69
CA ALA A 169 5.76 86.52 -40.40
C ALA A 169 5.55 86.70 -38.88
N GLY A 170 5.71 85.64 -38.09
CA GLY A 170 5.64 85.71 -36.63
C GLY A 170 6.76 86.55 -36.02
N ARG A 171 7.99 86.44 -36.54
CA ARG A 171 9.11 87.31 -36.14
C ARG A 171 8.90 88.76 -36.54
N ALA A 172 8.31 89.03 -37.71
CA ALA A 172 7.99 90.38 -38.16
C ALA A 172 6.91 91.03 -37.29
N ILE A 173 5.86 90.29 -36.90
CA ILE A 173 4.80 90.78 -35.99
C ILE A 173 5.37 91.07 -34.59
N VAL A 174 6.24 90.20 -34.06
CA VAL A 174 6.91 90.42 -32.77
C VAL A 174 7.89 91.59 -32.84
N TRP A 175 8.58 91.78 -33.97
CA TRP A 175 9.44 92.96 -34.19
C TRP A 175 8.64 94.26 -34.27
N CYS A 176 7.49 94.26 -34.94
CA CYS A 176 6.59 95.41 -34.98
C CYS A 176 6.01 95.74 -33.58
N ALA A 177 5.65 94.73 -32.79
CA ALA A 177 5.19 94.93 -31.41
C ALA A 177 6.32 95.40 -30.46
N ALA A 178 7.54 94.87 -30.63
CA ALA A 178 8.71 95.28 -29.85
C ALA A 178 9.22 96.69 -30.23
N GLY A 179 9.07 97.11 -31.49
CA GLY A 179 9.40 98.45 -31.96
C GLY A 179 8.53 99.54 -31.32
N VAL A 180 7.25 99.24 -31.04
CA VAL A 180 6.32 100.18 -30.36
C VAL A 180 6.57 100.23 -28.84
N GLY A 181 6.99 99.12 -28.21
CA GLY A 181 7.38 99.09 -26.79
C GLY A 181 8.74 99.71 -26.47
N ALA A 182 9.70 99.63 -27.40
CA ALA A 182 11.03 100.24 -27.25
C ALA A 182 10.99 101.77 -27.38
N GLY A 183 10.04 102.32 -28.15
CA GLY A 183 9.84 103.77 -28.32
C GLY A 183 9.34 104.48 -27.06
N LEU A 184 8.52 103.83 -26.23
CA LEU A 184 7.99 104.42 -24.99
C LEU A 184 8.95 104.27 -23.79
N ALA A 185 9.81 103.23 -23.77
CA ALA A 185 10.80 103.04 -22.71
C ALA A 185 12.08 103.90 -22.88
N ALA A 186 12.25 104.56 -24.03
CA ALA A 186 13.36 105.48 -24.30
C ALA A 186 13.17 106.87 -23.67
N VAL A 187 11.93 107.31 -23.43
CA VAL A 187 11.63 108.63 -22.87
C VAL A 187 11.83 108.70 -21.35
N GLY A 188 11.80 107.56 -20.63
CA GLY A 188 12.03 107.51 -19.18
C GLY A 188 13.49 107.30 -18.74
N ARG A 189 14.40 106.88 -19.64
CA ARG A 189 15.80 106.53 -19.29
C ARG A 189 16.84 107.60 -19.67
N GLY A 190 16.40 108.76 -20.12
CA GLY A 190 17.26 109.90 -20.49
C GLY A 190 17.84 110.67 -19.30
N LEU A 191 17.26 110.56 -18.09
CA LEU A 191 17.68 111.39 -16.95
C LEU A 191 18.56 110.66 -15.91
N TYR A 192 18.54 109.32 -15.86
CA TYR A 192 19.39 108.54 -14.92
C TYR A 192 20.71 108.06 -15.53
N ALA A 193 20.84 108.02 -16.86
CA ALA A 193 22.06 107.58 -17.54
C ALA A 193 23.18 108.65 -17.53
N ALA A 194 22.83 109.94 -17.40
CA ALA A 194 23.78 111.04 -17.42
C ALA A 194 24.71 111.09 -16.19
N LEU A 195 24.28 110.57 -15.03
CA LEU A 195 25.11 110.54 -13.81
C LEU A 195 25.90 109.23 -13.64
N ALA A 196 25.47 108.12 -14.25
CA ALA A 196 26.13 106.81 -14.11
C ALA A 196 27.25 106.56 -15.15
N LEU A 197 27.34 107.40 -16.18
CA LEU A 197 28.34 107.26 -17.26
C LEU A 197 29.72 107.84 -16.92
N LEU A 198 29.83 108.73 -15.93
CA LEU A 198 31.10 109.39 -15.62
C LEU A 198 32.08 108.52 -14.82
N GLY A 199 31.61 107.47 -14.13
CA GLY A 199 32.48 106.57 -13.35
C GLY A 199 32.94 105.29 -14.07
N ARG A 200 32.19 104.80 -15.07
CA ARG A 200 32.40 103.45 -15.63
C ARG A 200 33.26 103.42 -16.91
N TYR A 201 33.37 104.53 -17.62
CA TYR A 201 34.09 104.57 -18.91
C TYR A 201 35.62 104.70 -18.79
N LEU A 202 36.16 105.01 -17.61
CA LEU A 202 37.60 105.31 -17.48
C LEU A 202 38.47 104.10 -17.14
N VAL A 203 37.93 102.97 -16.66
CA VAL A 203 38.78 101.85 -16.15
C VAL A 203 38.40 100.45 -16.68
N VAL A 204 37.12 100.13 -16.90
CA VAL A 204 36.72 98.72 -17.13
C VAL A 204 36.68 98.32 -18.62
N VAL A 205 36.45 99.28 -19.51
CA VAL A 205 36.23 99.02 -20.94
C VAL A 205 37.51 98.58 -21.71
N PRO A 206 38.73 99.08 -21.42
CA PRO A 206 39.91 98.65 -22.16
C PRO A 206 40.34 97.20 -21.87
N ALA A 207 40.15 96.72 -20.63
CA ALA A 207 40.66 95.42 -20.19
C ALA A 207 39.84 94.22 -20.72
N VAL A 208 38.52 94.36 -20.83
CA VAL A 208 37.63 93.28 -21.28
C VAL A 208 37.68 93.09 -22.80
N TRP A 209 37.93 94.17 -23.56
CA TRP A 209 38.04 94.14 -25.02
C TRP A 209 39.26 93.31 -25.48
N PHE A 210 40.40 93.45 -24.80
CA PHE A 210 41.63 92.73 -25.17
C PHE A 210 41.55 91.21 -24.87
N HIS A 211 40.93 90.82 -23.75
CA HIS A 211 40.73 89.40 -23.40
C HIS A 211 39.75 88.68 -24.34
N THR A 212 38.70 89.38 -24.80
CA THR A 212 37.63 88.79 -25.62
C THR A 212 37.95 88.72 -27.12
N TRP A 213 38.79 89.62 -27.64
CA TRP A 213 39.09 89.66 -29.07
C TRP A 213 40.43 89.05 -29.48
N VAL A 214 41.38 88.83 -28.54
CA VAL A 214 42.73 88.32 -28.88
C VAL A 214 43.02 86.93 -28.28
N LEU A 215 42.69 86.67 -27.01
CA LEU A 215 43.05 85.41 -26.33
C LEU A 215 42.08 84.25 -26.59
N THR A 216 40.78 84.54 -26.75
CA THR A 216 39.73 83.54 -26.97
C THR A 216 39.69 82.93 -28.37
N PRO A 217 39.94 83.65 -29.49
CA PRO A 217 40.00 83.03 -30.81
C PRO A 217 41.24 82.15 -30.99
N ALA A 218 42.39 82.51 -30.40
CA ALA A 218 43.61 81.70 -30.47
C ALA A 218 43.48 80.38 -29.68
N GLY A 219 42.86 80.41 -28.49
CA GLY A 219 42.61 79.20 -27.70
C GLY A 219 41.59 78.24 -28.33
N ARG A 220 40.54 78.76 -28.97
CA ARG A 220 39.54 77.92 -29.67
C ARG A 220 40.07 77.32 -30.97
N ALA A 221 40.90 78.03 -31.73
CA ALA A 221 41.49 77.51 -32.96
C ALA A 221 42.45 76.33 -32.70
N ILE A 222 43.26 76.40 -31.64
CA ILE A 222 44.21 75.33 -31.28
C ILE A 222 43.47 74.09 -30.76
N VAL A 223 42.44 74.26 -29.92
CA VAL A 223 41.62 73.14 -29.41
C VAL A 223 40.82 72.49 -30.54
N TRP A 224 40.34 73.25 -31.52
CA TRP A 224 39.59 72.70 -32.65
C TRP A 224 40.49 71.92 -33.62
N CYS A 225 41.71 72.40 -33.87
CA CYS A 225 42.71 71.65 -34.66
C CYS A 225 43.19 70.37 -33.94
N ALA A 226 43.47 70.42 -32.64
CA ALA A 226 43.86 69.25 -31.86
C ALA A 226 42.73 68.21 -31.74
N ALA A 227 41.48 68.67 -31.56
CA ALA A 227 40.31 67.80 -31.54
C ALA A 227 40.01 67.18 -32.92
N GLY A 228 40.25 67.91 -34.02
CA GLY A 228 40.12 67.40 -35.38
C GLY A 228 41.11 66.26 -35.69
N VAL A 229 42.38 66.41 -35.28
CA VAL A 229 43.42 65.37 -35.46
C VAL A 229 43.16 64.15 -34.56
N GLY A 230 42.75 64.37 -33.30
CA GLY A 230 42.38 63.28 -32.40
C GLY A 230 41.15 62.49 -32.85
N ALA A 231 40.13 63.18 -33.38
CA ALA A 231 38.94 62.54 -33.95
C ALA A 231 39.27 61.77 -35.23
N GLY A 232 40.16 62.29 -36.08
CA GLY A 232 40.67 61.63 -37.28
C GLY A 232 41.42 60.33 -36.95
N LEU A 233 42.39 60.38 -36.04
CA LEU A 233 43.13 59.19 -35.60
C LEU A 233 42.23 58.15 -34.93
N ALA A 234 41.27 58.58 -34.12
CA ALA A 234 40.30 57.68 -33.49
C ALA A 234 39.34 57.05 -34.50
N ALA A 235 38.94 57.78 -35.55
CA ALA A 235 38.12 57.24 -36.63
C ALA A 235 38.90 56.22 -37.48
N VAL A 236 40.16 56.51 -37.79
CA VAL A 236 41.06 55.58 -38.51
C VAL A 236 41.34 54.33 -37.66
N GLY A 237 41.60 54.48 -36.36
CA GLY A 237 41.78 53.35 -35.44
C GLY A 237 40.53 52.48 -35.31
N ARG A 238 39.34 53.08 -35.21
CA ARG A 238 38.07 52.34 -35.21
C ARG A 238 37.79 51.65 -36.54
N GLY A 239 38.12 52.31 -37.66
CA GLY A 239 38.00 51.74 -39.00
C GLY A 239 38.92 50.52 -39.20
N LEU A 240 40.18 50.62 -38.77
CA LEU A 240 41.15 49.53 -38.86
C LEU A 240 40.76 48.36 -37.95
N TYR A 241 40.33 48.63 -36.72
CA TYR A 241 39.84 47.58 -35.82
C TYR A 241 38.58 46.90 -36.36
N ALA A 242 37.61 47.67 -36.87
CA ALA A 242 36.41 47.10 -37.48
C ALA A 242 36.74 46.28 -38.73
N ALA A 243 37.68 46.72 -39.55
CA ALA A 243 38.15 45.98 -40.72
C ALA A 243 38.84 44.68 -40.30
N LEU A 244 39.75 44.71 -39.33
CA LEU A 244 40.44 43.52 -38.80
C LEU A 244 39.46 42.56 -38.10
N ALA A 245 38.47 43.08 -37.37
CA ALA A 245 37.43 42.27 -36.72
C ALA A 245 36.49 41.62 -37.75
N LEU A 246 36.12 42.34 -38.81
CA LEU A 246 35.34 41.78 -39.92
C LEU A 246 36.15 40.75 -40.69
N LEU A 247 37.43 41.00 -40.93
CA LEU A 247 38.34 40.06 -41.59
C LEU A 247 38.49 38.79 -40.74
N GLY A 248 38.75 38.90 -39.44
CA GLY A 248 38.81 37.75 -38.53
C GLY A 248 37.48 36.99 -38.46
N ARG A 249 36.35 37.72 -38.42
CA ARG A 249 35.02 37.09 -38.38
C ARG A 249 34.71 36.32 -39.66
N TYR A 250 34.92 36.92 -40.83
CA TYR A 250 34.59 36.28 -42.11
C TYR A 250 35.64 35.27 -42.58
N LEU A 251 36.92 35.45 -42.23
CA LEU A 251 37.99 34.56 -42.68
C LEU A 251 38.20 33.36 -41.76
N VAL A 252 37.99 33.53 -40.45
CA VAL A 252 38.26 32.46 -39.46
C VAL A 252 36.98 31.95 -38.83
N VAL A 253 36.16 32.84 -38.27
CA VAL A 253 35.00 32.42 -37.46
C VAL A 253 33.88 31.85 -38.32
N VAL A 254 33.53 32.48 -39.43
CA VAL A 254 32.45 32.00 -40.32
C VAL A 254 32.81 30.65 -40.96
N PRO A 255 34.01 30.42 -41.51
CA PRO A 255 34.41 29.11 -42.02
C PRO A 255 34.52 28.05 -40.92
N ALA A 256 35.01 28.40 -39.74
CA ALA A 256 35.08 27.47 -38.61
C ALA A 256 33.68 27.06 -38.11
N VAL A 257 32.75 28.01 -38.00
CA VAL A 257 31.35 27.72 -37.63
C VAL A 257 30.66 26.91 -38.71
N TRP A 258 30.90 27.21 -39.99
CA TRP A 258 30.37 26.44 -41.10
C TRP A 258 30.91 25.00 -41.08
N PHE A 259 32.22 24.81 -40.90
CA PHE A 259 32.83 23.49 -40.79
C PHE A 259 32.32 22.71 -39.57
N HIS A 260 32.17 23.39 -38.42
CA HIS A 260 31.58 22.79 -37.23
C HIS A 260 30.14 22.31 -37.47
N THR A 261 29.30 23.17 -38.03
CA THR A 261 27.86 22.89 -38.21
C THR A 261 27.58 21.90 -39.34
N TRP A 262 28.30 21.99 -40.45
CA TRP A 262 28.05 21.16 -41.63
C TRP A 262 28.88 19.89 -41.71
N VAL A 263 30.01 19.81 -41.00
CA VAL A 263 30.89 18.63 -41.03
C VAL A 263 30.92 17.93 -39.68
N LEU A 264 31.29 18.63 -38.60
CA LEU A 264 31.49 18.01 -37.29
C LEU A 264 30.17 17.58 -36.62
N VAL A 265 29.12 18.39 -36.69
CA VAL A 265 27.81 18.04 -36.11
C VAL A 265 27.17 16.81 -36.79
N PRO A 266 27.10 16.71 -38.14
CA PRO A 266 26.59 15.51 -38.78
C PRO A 266 27.52 14.30 -38.60
N LEU A 267 28.86 14.48 -38.59
CA LEU A 267 29.76 13.37 -38.24
C LEU A 267 29.52 12.90 -36.80
N GLY A 268 29.35 13.81 -35.85
CA GLY A 268 29.06 13.47 -34.45
C GLY A 268 27.74 12.72 -34.31
N HIS A 269 26.69 13.16 -35.01
CA HIS A 269 25.41 12.45 -35.03
C HIS A 269 25.51 11.09 -35.72
N ALA A 270 26.25 10.98 -36.82
CA ALA A 270 26.48 9.71 -37.51
C ALA A 270 27.26 8.72 -36.63
N LEU A 271 28.28 9.18 -35.92
CA LEU A 271 29.07 8.34 -35.00
C LEU A 271 28.23 7.85 -33.81
N VAL A 272 27.43 8.75 -33.21
CA VAL A 272 26.50 8.41 -32.12
C VAL A 272 25.39 7.47 -32.61
N TRP A 273 24.88 7.67 -33.82
CA TRP A 273 23.86 6.82 -34.40
C TRP A 273 24.42 5.42 -34.71
N CYS A 274 25.64 5.34 -35.25
CA CYS A 274 26.34 4.08 -35.51
C CYS A 274 26.62 3.32 -34.20
N GLY A 275 27.11 4.02 -33.17
CA GLY A 275 27.31 3.45 -31.84
C GLY A 275 26.01 2.96 -31.18
N LYS A 276 24.91 3.71 -31.29
CA LYS A 276 23.58 3.29 -30.81
C LYS A 276 23.04 2.10 -31.61
N GLY A 277 23.29 2.06 -32.92
CA GLY A 277 22.94 0.93 -33.78
C GLY A 277 23.65 -0.35 -33.35
N PHE A 278 24.97 -0.26 -33.14
CA PHE A 278 25.79 -1.38 -32.68
C PHE A 278 25.37 -1.88 -31.29
N ALA A 279 25.14 -0.96 -30.34
CA ALA A 279 24.67 -1.30 -29.00
C ALA A 279 23.30 -2.00 -29.01
N ARG A 280 22.37 -1.54 -29.88
CA ARG A 280 21.08 -2.23 -30.06
C ARG A 280 21.24 -3.60 -30.73
N GLY A 281 22.10 -3.72 -31.74
CA GLY A 281 22.39 -4.99 -32.38
C GLY A 281 22.96 -6.02 -31.39
N LEU A 282 23.93 -5.59 -30.57
CA LEU A 282 24.50 -6.41 -29.51
C LEU A 282 23.45 -6.76 -28.44
N GLY A 283 22.60 -5.81 -28.05
CA GLY A 283 21.49 -6.06 -27.12
C GLY A 283 20.48 -7.09 -27.66
N LEU A 284 20.14 -7.02 -28.94
CA LEU A 284 19.28 -8.00 -29.61
C LEU A 284 19.94 -9.37 -29.70
N ALA A 285 21.26 -9.42 -29.95
CA ALA A 285 22.01 -10.68 -29.96
C ALA A 285 22.04 -11.32 -28.57
N VAL A 286 22.35 -10.55 -27.52
CA VAL A 286 22.38 -11.04 -26.13
C VAL A 286 21.00 -11.50 -25.66
N THR A 287 19.95 -10.73 -25.98
CA THR A 287 18.57 -11.11 -25.62
C THR A 287 18.09 -12.33 -26.42
N GLY A 288 18.46 -12.44 -27.70
CA GLY A 288 18.20 -13.63 -28.51
C GLY A 288 18.89 -14.88 -27.94
N ILE A 289 20.18 -14.78 -27.62
CA ILE A 289 20.96 -15.86 -27.00
C ILE A 289 20.36 -16.23 -25.64
N GLY A 290 20.03 -15.25 -24.79
CA GLY A 290 19.40 -15.47 -23.50
C GLY A 290 18.04 -16.14 -23.61
N ALA A 291 17.22 -15.75 -24.60
CA ALA A 291 15.92 -16.35 -24.85
C ALA A 291 16.04 -17.80 -25.33
N VAL A 292 17.02 -18.09 -26.20
CA VAL A 292 17.32 -19.45 -26.67
C VAL A 292 17.82 -20.31 -25.52
N LEU A 293 18.79 -19.85 -24.71
CA LEU A 293 19.26 -20.59 -23.54
C LEU A 293 18.12 -20.84 -22.55
N TYR A 294 17.30 -19.83 -22.27
CA TYR A 294 16.15 -19.95 -21.38
C TYR A 294 15.17 -21.02 -21.88
N TRP A 295 14.81 -20.97 -23.17
CA TRP A 295 13.89 -21.93 -23.77
C TRP A 295 14.47 -23.34 -23.78
N THR A 296 15.76 -23.49 -24.10
CA THR A 296 16.46 -24.77 -24.09
C THR A 296 16.48 -25.36 -22.68
N VAL A 297 16.85 -24.58 -21.66
CA VAL A 297 16.81 -25.03 -20.26
C VAL A 297 15.38 -25.37 -19.83
N ARG A 298 14.39 -24.57 -20.21
CA ARG A 298 12.99 -24.80 -19.86
C ARG A 298 12.42 -26.05 -20.53
N ILE A 299 12.75 -26.31 -21.79
CA ILE A 299 12.33 -27.54 -22.49
C ILE A 299 13.10 -28.75 -21.96
N LEU A 300 14.42 -28.63 -21.82
CA LEU A 300 15.28 -29.77 -21.53
C LEU A 300 15.23 -30.20 -20.06
N LEU A 301 15.00 -29.27 -19.12
CA LEU A 301 14.98 -29.57 -17.69
C LEU A 301 13.60 -29.40 -17.08
N VAL A 302 12.95 -28.26 -17.28
CA VAL A 302 11.72 -27.93 -16.54
C VAL A 302 10.54 -28.78 -17.00
N LEU A 303 10.34 -28.94 -18.31
CA LEU A 303 9.26 -29.76 -18.85
C LEU A 303 9.36 -31.24 -18.47
N PRO A 304 10.52 -31.92 -18.60
CA PRO A 304 10.65 -33.31 -18.15
C PRO A 304 10.59 -33.43 -16.63
N ALA A 305 11.12 -32.47 -15.86
CA ALA A 305 10.96 -32.47 -14.40
C ALA A 305 9.47 -32.32 -14.00
N LEU A 306 8.71 -31.47 -14.69
CA LEU A 306 7.28 -31.30 -14.44
C LEU A 306 6.48 -32.54 -14.85
N ALA A 307 6.88 -33.19 -15.95
CA ALA A 307 6.30 -34.45 -16.37
C ALA A 307 6.60 -35.55 -15.34
N LEU A 308 7.84 -35.67 -14.87
CA LEU A 308 8.22 -36.59 -13.80
C LEU A 308 7.44 -36.32 -12.52
N TRP A 309 7.30 -35.04 -12.14
CA TRP A 309 6.51 -34.65 -10.99
C TRP A 309 5.05 -35.10 -11.14
N ARG A 310 4.42 -34.79 -12.27
CA ARG A 310 2.99 -35.02 -12.49
C ARG A 310 2.65 -36.50 -12.73
N TRP A 311 3.51 -37.22 -13.44
CA TRP A 311 3.29 -38.61 -13.84
C TRP A 311 3.89 -39.63 -12.87
N VAL A 312 4.88 -39.28 -12.07
CA VAL A 312 5.54 -40.21 -11.13
C VAL A 312 5.38 -39.75 -9.68
N LEU A 313 5.80 -38.54 -9.32
CA LEU A 313 5.79 -38.12 -7.91
C LEU A 313 4.38 -37.92 -7.36
N THR A 314 3.44 -37.33 -8.09
CA THR A 314 2.06 -37.21 -7.61
C THR A 314 1.35 -38.55 -7.40
N PRO A 315 1.41 -39.53 -8.33
CA PRO A 315 0.81 -40.84 -8.07
C PRO A 315 1.54 -41.59 -6.96
N VAL A 316 2.87 -41.57 -6.90
CA VAL A 316 3.65 -42.19 -5.82
C VAL A 316 3.32 -41.55 -4.47
N GLY A 317 3.24 -40.22 -4.39
CA GLY A 317 2.84 -39.52 -3.18
C GLY A 317 1.41 -39.83 -2.75
N ARG A 318 0.50 -40.05 -3.71
CA ARG A 318 -0.89 -40.44 -3.42
C ARG A 318 -0.94 -41.88 -2.88
N VAL A 319 -0.15 -42.80 -3.42
CA VAL A 319 0.00 -44.17 -2.92
C VAL A 319 0.63 -44.18 -1.52
N LEU A 320 1.71 -43.43 -1.30
CA LEU A 320 2.34 -43.26 0.01
C LEU A 320 1.39 -42.66 1.05
N ALA A 321 0.55 -41.70 0.65
CA ALA A 321 -0.45 -41.11 1.55
C ALA A 321 -1.61 -42.06 1.89
N VAL A 322 -1.88 -43.06 1.04
CA VAL A 322 -2.82 -44.16 1.35
C VAL A 322 -2.15 -45.13 2.30
N ILE A 323 -0.93 -45.60 1.97
CA ILE A 323 -0.16 -46.52 2.83
C ILE A 323 0.04 -45.92 4.22
N GLY A 324 0.43 -44.64 4.31
CA GLY A 324 0.59 -43.95 5.58
C GLY A 324 -0.71 -43.86 6.38
N ARG A 325 -1.85 -43.64 5.72
CA ARG A 325 -3.16 -43.64 6.38
C ARG A 325 -3.53 -45.02 6.93
N GLU A 326 -3.38 -46.06 6.13
CA GLU A 326 -3.66 -47.44 6.54
C GLU A 326 -2.74 -47.88 7.69
N VAL A 327 -1.45 -47.51 7.64
CA VAL A 327 -0.50 -47.80 8.73
C VAL A 327 -0.87 -47.04 10.00
N LEU A 328 -1.27 -45.78 9.90
CA LEU A 328 -1.72 -44.99 11.05
C LEU A 328 -3.03 -45.52 11.65
N ASP A 329 -3.97 -45.97 10.81
CA ASP A 329 -5.22 -46.58 11.28
C ASP A 329 -4.98 -47.96 11.90
N ALA A 330 -4.04 -48.75 11.37
CA ALA A 330 -3.62 -50.01 11.94
C ALA A 330 -2.92 -49.82 13.31
N LEU A 331 -2.01 -48.85 13.41
CA LEU A 331 -1.38 -48.47 14.68
C LEU A 331 -2.41 -47.90 15.67
N GLY A 332 -3.37 -47.12 15.20
CA GLY A 332 -4.46 -46.58 16.01
C GLY A 332 -5.38 -47.67 16.58
N HIS A 333 -5.65 -48.73 15.82
CA HIS A 333 -6.36 -49.90 16.32
C HIS A 333 -5.51 -50.69 17.32
N GLY A 334 -4.23 -50.91 17.03
CA GLY A 334 -3.29 -51.56 17.95
C GLY A 334 -3.20 -50.83 19.29
N TRP A 335 -3.15 -49.49 19.27
CA TRP A 335 -3.11 -48.66 20.48
C TRP A 335 -4.40 -48.71 21.30
N ARG A 336 -5.56 -48.79 20.64
CA ARG A 336 -6.85 -48.97 21.32
C ARG A 336 -6.99 -50.34 21.97
N ILE A 337 -6.45 -51.38 21.35
CA ILE A 337 -6.40 -52.73 21.91
C ILE A 337 -5.42 -52.75 23.09
N ALA A 338 -4.23 -52.18 22.95
CA ALA A 338 -3.27 -52.03 24.04
C ALA A 338 -3.87 -51.29 25.24
N GLY A 339 -4.60 -50.19 25.00
CA GLY A 339 -5.30 -49.45 26.05
C GLY A 339 -6.38 -50.26 26.78
N HIS A 340 -7.12 -51.14 26.08
CA HIS A 340 -8.06 -52.06 26.71
C HIS A 340 -7.36 -53.12 27.55
N VAL A 341 -6.27 -53.69 27.02
CA VAL A 341 -5.46 -54.69 27.74
C VAL A 341 -4.82 -54.07 28.98
N SER A 342 -4.23 -52.87 28.90
CA SER A 342 -3.66 -52.18 30.05
C SER A 342 -4.71 -51.83 31.11
N ARG A 343 -5.94 -51.47 30.72
CA ARG A 343 -7.04 -51.25 31.68
C ARG A 343 -7.53 -52.55 32.31
N ALA A 344 -7.61 -53.63 31.55
CA ALA A 344 -7.96 -54.95 32.07
C ALA A 344 -6.90 -55.44 33.06
N PHE A 345 -5.62 -55.29 32.72
CA PHE A 345 -4.48 -55.65 33.57
C PHE A 345 -4.42 -54.77 34.82
N GLY A 346 -4.65 -53.46 34.69
CA GLY A 346 -4.70 -52.53 35.81
C GLY A 346 -5.89 -52.80 36.74
N ARG A 347 -7.06 -53.18 36.20
CA ARG A 347 -8.19 -53.63 37.03
C ARG A 347 -7.87 -54.94 37.73
N PHE A 348 -7.30 -55.91 37.04
CA PHE A 348 -6.89 -57.17 37.64
C PHE A 348 -5.90 -56.96 38.79
N LEU A 349 -4.85 -56.17 38.56
CA LEU A 349 -3.84 -55.85 39.56
C LEU A 349 -4.42 -55.04 40.73
N GLY A 350 -5.31 -54.09 40.44
CA GLY A 350 -6.00 -53.29 41.46
C GLY A 350 -7.01 -54.09 42.27
N THR A 351 -7.60 -55.14 41.71
CA THR A 351 -8.48 -56.09 42.43
C THR A 351 -7.64 -57.06 43.25
N LEU A 352 -6.56 -57.60 42.69
CA LEU A 352 -5.61 -58.47 43.39
C LEU A 352 -5.00 -57.74 44.59
N TRP A 353 -4.56 -56.49 44.43
CA TRP A 353 -4.05 -55.66 45.51
C TRP A 353 -5.11 -55.40 46.59
N ARG A 354 -6.35 -55.16 46.18
CA ARG A 354 -7.46 -54.95 47.12
C ARG A 354 -7.73 -56.19 47.96
N TRP A 355 -7.81 -57.37 47.33
CA TRP A 355 -8.06 -58.63 48.01
C TRP A 355 -6.86 -59.12 48.83
N ALA A 356 -5.64 -59.02 48.29
CA ALA A 356 -4.44 -59.59 48.92
C ALA A 356 -3.85 -58.70 50.01
N VAL A 357 -3.98 -57.38 49.90
CA VAL A 357 -3.33 -56.42 50.81
C VAL A 357 -4.35 -55.51 51.47
N ALA A 358 -5.20 -54.84 50.71
CA ALA A 358 -6.02 -53.76 51.27
C ALA A 358 -7.14 -54.26 52.21
N GLU A 359 -7.83 -55.34 51.86
CA GLU A 359 -8.87 -55.96 52.69
C GLU A 359 -8.32 -56.60 53.96
N PRO A 360 -7.29 -57.47 53.91
CA PRO A 360 -6.71 -58.03 55.12
C PRO A 360 -6.05 -56.94 55.98
N ALA A 361 -5.42 -55.92 55.39
CA ALA A 361 -4.89 -54.78 56.15
C ALA A 361 -6.00 -53.92 56.76
N ARG A 362 -7.12 -53.70 56.06
CA ARG A 362 -8.28 -52.98 56.63
C ARG A 362 -8.94 -53.75 57.76
N TRP A 363 -9.05 -55.07 57.63
CA TRP A 363 -9.55 -55.92 58.71
C TRP A 363 -8.57 -55.91 59.89
N ALA A 364 -7.27 -56.10 59.66
CA ALA A 364 -6.26 -56.02 60.72
C ALA A 364 -6.24 -54.65 61.40
N TYR A 365 -6.40 -53.57 60.61
CA TYR A 365 -6.48 -52.22 61.15
C TYR A 365 -7.72 -52.05 62.03
N ARG A 366 -8.90 -52.43 61.56
CA ARG A 366 -10.16 -52.26 62.30
C ARG A 366 -10.29 -53.21 63.49
N THR A 367 -9.91 -54.46 63.34
CA THR A 367 -10.11 -55.52 64.33
C THR A 367 -8.98 -55.60 65.35
N VAL A 368 -7.74 -55.22 64.98
CA VAL A 368 -6.57 -55.36 65.85
C VAL A 368 -5.99 -54.00 66.23
N LEU A 369 -5.60 -53.16 65.26
CA LEU A 369 -4.89 -51.91 65.57
C LEU A 369 -5.79 -50.84 66.18
N THR A 370 -7.09 -50.81 65.83
CA THR A 370 -8.03 -49.83 66.38
C THR A 370 -8.30 -50.09 67.87
N PRO A 371 -8.69 -51.31 68.31
CA PRO A 371 -8.88 -51.59 69.74
C PRO A 371 -7.57 -51.57 70.52
N VAL A 372 -6.46 -52.07 69.95
CA VAL A 372 -5.14 -51.99 70.61
C VAL A 372 -4.69 -50.53 70.73
N GLY A 373 -4.94 -49.69 69.72
CA GLY A 373 -4.63 -48.26 69.77
C GLY A 373 -5.43 -47.52 70.83
N HIS A 374 -6.70 -47.88 71.03
CA HIS A 374 -7.52 -47.32 72.12
C HIS A 374 -7.03 -47.82 73.48
N ALA A 375 -6.76 -49.12 73.62
CA ALA A 375 -6.22 -49.69 74.84
C ALA A 375 -4.86 -49.09 75.22
N LEU A 376 -3.91 -48.98 74.27
CA LEU A 376 -2.58 -48.39 74.51
C LEU A 376 -2.67 -46.90 74.86
N ARG A 377 -3.60 -46.19 74.22
CA ARG A 377 -3.84 -44.77 74.51
C ARG A 377 -4.39 -44.57 75.91
N ASP A 378 -5.38 -45.36 76.32
CA ASP A 378 -6.05 -45.20 77.61
C ASP A 378 -5.25 -45.80 78.77
N SER A 379 -4.53 -46.91 78.56
CA SER A 379 -3.80 -47.60 79.64
C SER A 379 -2.37 -47.12 79.86
N VAL A 380 -1.68 -46.60 78.84
CA VAL A 380 -0.26 -46.25 78.94
C VAL A 380 -0.04 -44.76 78.70
N LEU A 381 -0.49 -44.24 77.56
CA LEU A 381 -0.18 -42.87 77.16
C LEU A 381 -0.91 -41.83 78.01
N ARG A 382 -2.18 -42.08 78.35
CA ARG A 382 -2.98 -41.19 79.18
C ARG A 382 -2.47 -41.07 80.62
N PRO A 383 -2.20 -42.16 81.36
CA PRO A 383 -1.63 -42.06 82.70
C PRO A 383 -0.19 -41.50 82.70
N LEU A 384 0.66 -41.82 81.71
CA LEU A 384 1.98 -41.19 81.59
C LEU A 384 1.89 -39.68 81.31
N ALA A 385 0.95 -39.25 80.47
CA ALA A 385 0.74 -37.83 80.21
C ALA A 385 0.20 -37.09 81.44
N GLU A 386 -0.65 -37.72 82.23
CA GLU A 386 -1.16 -37.16 83.49
C GLU A 386 -0.07 -37.10 84.57
N ALA A 387 0.75 -38.15 84.72
CA ALA A 387 1.93 -38.15 85.59
C ALA A 387 2.96 -37.10 85.17
N GLY A 388 3.22 -36.96 83.86
CA GLY A 388 4.12 -35.94 83.32
C GLY A 388 3.61 -34.51 83.57
N ARG A 389 2.30 -34.27 83.46
CA ARG A 389 1.70 -32.97 83.78
C ARG A 389 1.71 -32.69 85.29
N ALA A 390 1.59 -33.70 86.15
CA ALA A 390 1.75 -33.56 87.60
C ALA A 390 3.20 -33.22 87.97
N ALA A 391 4.18 -33.95 87.44
CA ALA A 391 5.61 -33.66 87.62
C ALA A 391 5.99 -32.26 87.08
N GLY A 392 5.42 -31.86 85.94
CA GLY A 392 5.63 -30.52 85.37
C GLY A 392 5.00 -29.39 86.18
N ARG A 393 3.95 -29.66 86.99
CA ARG A 393 3.39 -28.67 87.94
C ARG A 393 4.29 -28.53 89.17
N ILE A 394 4.75 -29.64 89.74
CA ILE A 394 5.68 -29.66 90.88
C ILE A 394 7.00 -28.98 90.50
N GLY A 395 7.57 -29.30 89.33
CA GLY A 395 8.80 -28.68 88.84
C GLY A 395 8.66 -27.18 88.62
N ARG A 396 7.53 -26.70 88.09
CA ARG A 396 7.27 -25.26 87.92
C ARG A 396 7.09 -24.54 89.25
N GLN A 397 6.45 -25.17 90.24
CA GLN A 397 6.32 -24.60 91.59
C GLN A 397 7.68 -24.53 92.29
N ALA A 398 8.52 -25.57 92.20
CA ALA A 398 9.87 -25.57 92.75
C ALA A 398 10.77 -24.51 92.09
N LEU A 399 10.69 -24.35 90.76
CA LEU A 399 11.41 -23.30 90.03
C LEU A 399 10.91 -21.90 90.38
N ALA A 400 9.60 -21.71 90.56
CA ALA A 400 9.04 -20.43 90.99
C ALA A 400 9.51 -20.08 92.42
N ALA A 401 9.48 -21.04 93.34
CA ALA A 401 10.00 -20.88 94.70
C ALA A 401 11.49 -20.54 94.69
N ALA A 402 12.32 -21.29 93.94
CA ALA A 402 13.75 -21.01 93.81
C ALA A 402 14.05 -19.64 93.18
N ARG A 403 13.25 -19.21 92.19
CA ARG A 403 13.40 -17.87 91.60
C ARG A 403 13.01 -16.76 92.57
N LEU A 404 12.00 -16.99 93.40
CA LEU A 404 11.61 -16.04 94.45
C LEU A 404 12.70 -15.94 95.52
N THR A 405 13.22 -17.06 96.01
CA THR A 405 14.31 -17.06 97.00
C THR A 405 15.57 -16.39 96.47
N VAL A 406 15.94 -16.61 95.19
CA VAL A 406 17.08 -15.92 94.55
C VAL A 406 16.81 -14.42 94.40
N ARG A 407 15.58 -14.01 94.03
CA ARG A 407 15.23 -12.59 93.92
C ARG A 407 15.23 -11.90 95.28
N GLU A 408 14.75 -12.58 96.31
CA GLU A 408 14.70 -12.10 97.68
C GLU A 408 16.11 -12.00 98.29
N THR A 409 16.92 -13.07 98.21
CA THR A 409 18.33 -13.00 98.63
C THR A 409 19.10 -11.93 97.86
N ARG A 410 18.89 -11.77 96.55
CA ARG A 410 19.53 -10.69 95.80
C ARG A 410 19.06 -9.30 96.24
N ALA A 411 17.76 -9.14 96.53
CA ALA A 411 17.21 -7.89 97.03
C ALA A 411 17.76 -7.56 98.43
N ASP A 412 17.90 -8.56 99.30
CA ASP A 412 18.45 -8.41 100.65
C ASP A 412 19.96 -8.15 100.64
N LEU A 413 20.73 -8.85 99.80
CA LEU A 413 22.15 -8.55 99.57
C LEU A 413 22.32 -7.14 99.04
N ARG A 414 21.45 -6.70 98.12
CA ARG A 414 21.49 -5.34 97.57
C ARG A 414 21.11 -4.29 98.62
N ARG A 415 20.11 -4.56 99.47
CA ARG A 415 19.77 -3.69 100.60
C ARG A 415 20.91 -3.61 101.61
N ALA A 416 21.56 -4.73 101.92
CA ALA A 416 22.68 -4.79 102.86
C ALA A 416 23.92 -4.03 102.34
N LEU A 417 24.18 -4.10 101.02
CA LEU A 417 25.33 -3.42 100.39
C LEU A 417 25.08 -1.95 100.06
N PHE A 418 23.87 -1.57 99.64
CA PHE A 418 23.59 -0.26 99.05
C PHE A 418 22.52 0.57 99.80
N GLY A 419 21.92 0.03 100.86
CA GLY A 419 20.82 0.68 101.57
C GLY A 419 19.45 0.55 100.86
N PRO A 420 18.35 0.98 101.51
CA PRO A 420 17.01 0.84 100.97
C PRO A 420 16.73 1.81 99.79
N PRO A 421 16.06 1.36 98.72
CA PRO A 421 15.75 2.20 97.56
C PRO A 421 14.66 3.24 97.86
N PRO A 422 14.75 4.47 97.30
CA PRO A 422 13.72 5.50 97.43
C PRO A 422 12.40 5.09 96.75
N ALA A 423 11.26 5.39 97.38
CA ALA A 423 9.92 5.09 96.88
C ALA A 423 9.62 5.85 95.57
N ALA A 424 9.68 5.16 94.43
CA ALA A 424 9.35 5.73 93.12
C ALA A 424 7.83 5.70 92.87
N ARG A 425 7.27 6.90 92.70
CA ARG A 425 5.87 7.22 92.36
C ARG A 425 5.54 6.74 90.93
N ARG A 426 4.46 5.97 90.77
CA ARG A 426 3.87 5.60 89.46
C ARG A 426 2.99 6.73 88.92
N PRO A 427 2.97 6.94 87.60
CA PRO A 427 1.74 7.40 86.95
C PRO A 427 1.30 6.51 85.78
N ASP A 428 0.10 5.97 85.98
CA ASP A 428 -1.05 5.71 85.11
C ASP A 428 -0.94 5.46 83.60
N ARG A 429 -1.21 4.18 83.34
CA ARG A 429 -1.70 3.43 82.20
C ARG A 429 -2.99 4.01 81.58
N ARG A 430 -2.99 4.18 80.26
CA ARG A 430 -4.18 4.40 79.40
C ARG A 430 -4.39 3.12 78.57
N GLU A 431 -5.52 2.45 78.72
CA GLU A 431 -5.92 1.30 77.90
C GLU A 431 -6.81 1.73 76.71
N PRO A 432 -6.78 1.00 75.59
CA PRO A 432 -7.95 0.87 74.73
C PRO A 432 -8.47 -0.57 74.63
N SER A 433 -9.79 -0.61 74.47
CA SER A 433 -10.77 -1.68 74.57
C SER A 433 -10.86 -2.65 73.39
N VAL A 434 -11.39 -3.83 73.70
CA VAL A 434 -11.75 -4.97 72.85
C VAL A 434 -12.86 -4.64 71.83
N ALA A 435 -12.77 -5.20 70.62
CA ALA A 435 -13.87 -5.32 69.64
C ALA A 435 -13.80 -6.75 69.04
N GLU A 436 -14.65 -7.71 69.40
CA GLU A 436 -16.03 -8.00 68.95
C GLU A 436 -16.15 -8.63 67.54
N ALA A 437 -16.78 -9.80 67.48
CA ALA A 437 -16.91 -10.69 66.32
C ALA A 437 -18.37 -10.78 65.82
N ARG A 438 -18.57 -10.86 64.50
CA ARG A 438 -19.83 -11.15 63.76
C ARG A 438 -19.48 -11.72 62.38
N THR A 439 -20.25 -12.52 61.64
CA THR A 439 -21.52 -13.28 61.72
C THR A 439 -21.65 -13.97 60.35
N LEU A 440 -22.24 -15.16 60.24
CA LEU A 440 -22.93 -15.59 59.02
C LEU A 440 -24.14 -16.45 59.41
N GLY A 441 -25.33 -15.96 59.05
CA GLY A 441 -26.57 -16.72 59.02
C GLY A 441 -27.27 -16.47 57.69
N SER A 442 -27.96 -17.48 57.15
CA SER A 442 -29.22 -17.31 56.41
C SER A 442 -29.83 -18.67 56.02
N SER A 443 -31.07 -18.88 56.51
CA SER A 443 -32.29 -19.46 55.89
C SER A 443 -32.26 -20.90 55.34
N THR A 444 -32.96 -21.89 55.91
CA THR A 444 -34.44 -22.13 55.99
C THR A 444 -35.05 -22.70 54.71
N THR A 445 -35.46 -23.97 54.73
CA THR A 445 -36.61 -24.48 53.94
C THR A 445 -37.32 -25.55 54.75
N ALA A 446 -38.60 -25.31 55.03
CA ALA A 446 -39.51 -26.18 55.75
C ALA A 446 -40.13 -27.21 54.80
N LEU A 447 -40.37 -28.42 55.28
CA LEU A 447 -41.37 -29.31 54.73
C LEU A 447 -41.99 -30.12 55.88
N THR A 448 -43.22 -29.74 56.23
CA THR A 448 -44.16 -30.44 57.11
C THR A 448 -45.40 -30.76 56.29
N LYS A 449 -46.13 -31.79 56.77
CA LYS A 449 -47.43 -32.33 56.33
C LYS A 449 -47.38 -33.33 55.17
N ASP A 450 -48.02 -34.49 55.25
CA ASP A 450 -48.85 -35.14 56.30
C ASP A 450 -48.67 -36.66 56.13
#